data_AF-A0A946CP88-F1
#
_entry.id   AF-A0A946CP88-F1
#
_cell.length_a   1.000
_cell.length_b   1.000
_cell.length_c   1.000
_cell.angle_alpha   90.00
_cell.angle_beta   90.00
_cell.angle_gamma   90.00
#
_symmetry.space_group_name_H-M   'P 1'
#
loop_
_entity.id
_entity.type
_entity.pdbx_description
1 polymer ?
#
loop_
_entity_poly.entity_id
_entity_poly.type
_entity_poly.pdbx_seq_one_letter_code
_entity_poly.pdbx_strand_id
1 'polypeptide(L)'
;MRILFITSTRVGDAILSMGVLDHLIKQHPGAKITVACGPAAASLFDAIPGLQRIVVLDKMPFSLHWLRLWALSIGTFWGAVVDLRRSPMSYVLMTRKNYRLGRGKPGVHRIRQLAEVLGLADNPPAPKLWLSDATKTLAAELIPDGPPVLAIGPTANWRAKTWRAEHFSELTKRLTGADGILPGGRIALFGRDDERPSVMGLIEDIPTDQRIDLIGRLDLLQAAACLGRCQFYVGNDSGLMHLAAAAGIPTLGLFGPSPKVHYAPWSGKGGEGDHCAVVSTSIPYEEIFPENFDHINSDTLMDSLSIDAAEQGARDLFQRLAP
;
A
#
# COMPACT_ATOMS: atom_id res chain seq x y z
N MET A 1 -7.23 -17.89 22.00
CA MET A 1 -8.11 -18.45 20.94
C MET A 1 -7.36 -18.51 19.61
N ARG A 2 -7.83 -19.27 18.60
CA ARG A 2 -7.24 -19.30 17.25
C ARG A 2 -8.05 -18.42 16.28
N ILE A 3 -7.39 -17.62 15.46
CA ILE A 3 -8.03 -16.75 14.47
C ILE A 3 -7.46 -17.08 13.08
N LEU A 4 -8.35 -17.33 12.12
CA LEU A 4 -8.00 -17.42 10.70
C LEU A 4 -8.38 -16.11 10.02
N PHE A 5 -7.40 -15.40 9.47
CA PHE A 5 -7.59 -14.13 8.76
C PHE A 5 -7.28 -14.33 7.27
N ILE A 6 -8.31 -14.33 6.43
CA ILE A 6 -8.20 -14.54 4.98
C ILE A 6 -8.29 -13.18 4.28
N THR A 7 -7.23 -12.75 3.60
CA THR A 7 -7.12 -11.42 3.00
C THR A 7 -6.68 -11.45 1.53
N SER A 8 -6.58 -10.27 0.93
CA SER A 8 -6.35 -10.05 -0.49
C SER A 8 -5.01 -10.61 -0.99
N THR A 9 -4.98 -10.89 -2.29
CA THR A 9 -3.75 -11.17 -3.02
C THR A 9 -3.05 -9.91 -3.51
N ARG A 10 -3.75 -8.77 -3.52
CA ARG A 10 -3.21 -7.46 -3.89
C ARG A 10 -2.62 -6.78 -2.66
N VAL A 11 -1.41 -6.25 -2.80
CA VAL A 11 -0.66 -5.60 -1.71
C VAL A 11 -1.43 -4.44 -1.09
N GLY A 12 -2.01 -3.54 -1.90
CA GLY A 12 -2.79 -2.40 -1.39
C GLY A 12 -3.97 -2.80 -0.50
N ASP A 13 -4.82 -3.73 -0.98
CA ASP A 13 -5.94 -4.25 -0.17
C ASP A 13 -5.46 -4.96 1.11
N ALA A 14 -4.34 -5.70 1.04
CA ALA A 14 -3.76 -6.37 2.21
C ALA A 14 -3.33 -5.34 3.26
N ILE A 15 -2.63 -4.27 2.87
CA ILE A 15 -2.24 -3.16 3.74
C ILE A 15 -3.48 -2.50 4.36
N LEU A 16 -4.48 -2.15 3.55
CA LEU A 16 -5.72 -1.53 4.05
C LEU A 16 -6.45 -2.44 5.07
N SER A 17 -6.37 -3.76 4.91
CA SER A 17 -6.96 -4.71 5.87
C SER A 17 -6.22 -4.82 7.20
N MET A 18 -5.00 -4.28 7.32
CA MET A 18 -4.19 -4.43 8.53
C MET A 18 -4.82 -3.76 9.75
N GLY A 19 -5.60 -2.70 9.56
CA GLY A 19 -6.35 -2.07 10.65
C GLY A 19 -7.39 -3.00 11.26
N VAL A 20 -8.10 -3.78 10.41
CA VAL A 20 -9.06 -4.80 10.86
C VAL A 20 -8.35 -5.89 11.65
N LEU A 21 -7.16 -6.31 11.21
CA LEU A 21 -6.35 -7.28 11.92
C LEU A 21 -5.84 -6.75 13.28
N ASP A 22 -5.35 -5.51 13.33
CA ASP A 22 -4.90 -4.89 14.59
C ASP A 22 -6.05 -4.80 15.61
N HIS A 23 -7.24 -4.43 15.15
CA HIS A 23 -8.43 -4.41 15.99
C HIS A 23 -8.72 -5.78 16.62
N LEU A 24 -8.64 -6.86 15.84
CA LEU A 24 -8.83 -8.23 16.33
C LEU A 24 -7.76 -8.66 17.33
N ILE A 25 -6.49 -8.32 17.07
CA ILE A 25 -5.36 -8.62 17.96
C ILE A 25 -5.55 -7.90 19.30
N LYS A 26 -5.98 -6.63 19.29
CA LYS A 26 -6.26 -5.84 20.51
C LYS A 26 -7.43 -6.40 21.31
N GLN A 27 -8.50 -6.85 20.66
CA GLN A 27 -9.66 -7.44 21.35
C GLN A 27 -9.37 -8.82 21.94
N HIS A 28 -8.37 -9.53 21.41
CA HIS A 28 -8.02 -10.88 21.83
C HIS A 28 -6.51 -11.02 22.09
N PRO A 29 -5.99 -10.40 23.17
CA PRO A 29 -4.57 -10.55 23.54
C PRO A 29 -4.18 -12.02 23.68
N GLY A 30 -3.03 -12.39 23.11
CA GLY A 30 -2.55 -13.78 23.09
C GLY A 30 -3.30 -14.71 22.12
N ALA A 31 -4.11 -14.17 21.20
CA ALA A 31 -4.65 -14.95 20.10
C ALA A 31 -3.54 -15.54 19.22
N LYS A 32 -3.77 -16.78 18.78
CA LYS A 32 -2.92 -17.48 17.82
C LYS A 32 -3.46 -17.20 16.42
N ILE A 33 -2.71 -16.47 15.61
CA ILE A 33 -3.15 -15.95 14.32
C ILE A 33 -2.60 -16.81 13.18
N THR A 34 -3.48 -17.22 12.27
CA THR A 34 -3.12 -17.76 10.96
C THR A 34 -3.62 -16.82 9.90
N VAL A 35 -2.74 -16.37 9.01
CA VAL A 35 -3.09 -15.50 7.89
C VAL A 35 -3.09 -16.32 6.60
N ALA A 36 -4.10 -16.15 5.76
CA ALA A 36 -4.13 -16.68 4.41
C ALA A 36 -4.19 -15.52 3.40
N CYS A 37 -3.15 -15.38 2.59
CA CYS A 37 -2.98 -14.23 1.69
C CYS A 37 -2.25 -14.63 0.40
N GLY A 38 -2.23 -13.74 -0.59
CA GLY A 38 -1.43 -13.96 -1.79
C GLY A 38 0.08 -13.85 -1.51
N PRO A 39 0.93 -14.41 -2.40
CA PRO A 39 2.39 -14.42 -2.23
C PRO A 39 2.97 -13.01 -2.12
N ALA A 40 2.51 -12.08 -2.94
CA ALA A 40 3.00 -10.70 -2.97
C ALA A 40 2.79 -9.95 -1.64
N ALA A 41 1.81 -10.35 -0.82
CA ALA A 41 1.50 -9.68 0.45
C ALA A 41 2.00 -10.46 1.68
N ALA A 42 2.60 -11.64 1.49
CA ALA A 42 2.91 -12.55 2.59
C ALA A 42 3.82 -11.93 3.65
N SER A 43 4.91 -11.27 3.22
CA SER A 43 5.89 -10.69 4.15
C SER A 43 5.31 -9.58 5.03
N LEU A 44 4.23 -8.90 4.63
CA LEU A 44 3.55 -7.91 5.48
C LEU A 44 3.09 -8.47 6.83
N PHE A 45 2.89 -9.78 6.92
CA PHE A 45 2.34 -10.42 8.10
C PHE A 45 3.41 -11.04 9.01
N ASP A 46 4.69 -11.03 8.65
CA ASP A 46 5.75 -11.75 9.36
C ASP A 46 5.94 -11.28 10.82
N ALA A 47 5.70 -10.00 11.08
CA ALA A 47 5.92 -9.38 12.38
C ALA A 47 4.64 -9.20 13.21
N ILE A 48 3.50 -9.77 12.81
CA ILE A 48 2.25 -9.58 13.58
C ILE A 48 2.31 -10.32 14.93
N PRO A 49 1.80 -9.72 16.02
CA PRO A 49 1.70 -10.38 17.31
C PRO A 49 0.86 -11.65 17.25
N GLY A 50 1.38 -12.74 17.80
CA GLY A 50 0.68 -14.01 17.87
C GLY A 50 0.61 -14.79 16.56
N LEU A 51 1.38 -14.41 15.52
CA LEU A 51 1.50 -15.19 14.29
C LEU A 51 1.91 -16.64 14.60
N GLN A 52 1.19 -17.59 14.03
CA GLN A 52 1.55 -19.01 14.04
C GLN A 52 1.93 -19.51 12.66
N ARG A 53 1.24 -19.00 11.64
CA ARG A 53 1.39 -19.49 10.27
C ARG A 53 0.89 -18.48 9.26
N ILE A 54 1.61 -18.36 8.15
CA ILE A 54 1.14 -17.75 6.92
C ILE A 54 0.85 -18.87 5.92
N VAL A 55 -0.35 -18.88 5.36
CA VAL A 55 -0.78 -19.79 4.30
C VAL A 55 -0.81 -18.99 3.00
N VAL A 56 0.26 -19.14 2.21
CA VAL A 56 0.36 -18.49 0.90
C VAL A 56 -0.60 -19.15 -0.09
N LEU A 57 -1.47 -18.34 -0.68
CA LEU A 57 -2.50 -18.73 -1.64
C LEU A 57 -2.07 -18.41 -3.07
N ASP A 58 -1.25 -19.30 -3.64
CA ASP A 58 -0.94 -19.24 -5.07
C ASP A 58 -2.17 -19.63 -5.89
N LYS A 59 -2.40 -18.93 -7.01
CA LYS A 59 -3.54 -19.23 -7.88
C LYS A 59 -3.34 -20.60 -8.53
N MET A 60 -4.11 -21.57 -8.09
CA MET A 60 -4.14 -22.92 -8.68
C MET A 60 -5.26 -23.07 -9.72
N PRO A 61 -5.10 -23.98 -10.72
CA PRO A 61 -6.18 -24.39 -11.60
C PRO A 61 -7.44 -24.78 -10.83
N PHE A 62 -8.62 -24.55 -11.42
CA PHE A 62 -9.92 -24.87 -10.80
C PHE A 62 -10.14 -24.29 -9.40
N SER A 63 -9.38 -23.26 -9.03
CA SER A 63 -9.39 -22.67 -7.69
C SER A 63 -9.05 -23.65 -6.55
N LEU A 64 -8.25 -24.69 -6.83
CA LEU A 64 -7.84 -25.71 -5.85
C LEU A 64 -7.08 -25.14 -4.65
N HIS A 65 -6.57 -23.91 -4.74
CA HIS A 65 -5.94 -23.19 -3.62
C HIS A 65 -6.89 -22.99 -2.44
N TRP A 66 -8.21 -22.92 -2.68
CA TRP A 66 -9.21 -22.94 -1.61
C TRP A 66 -9.31 -24.31 -0.94
N LEU A 67 -9.30 -25.41 -1.70
CA LEU A 67 -9.27 -26.75 -1.12
C LEU A 67 -7.99 -26.98 -0.31
N ARG A 68 -6.86 -26.46 -0.77
CA ARG A 68 -5.60 -26.45 -0.01
C ARG A 68 -5.76 -25.69 1.30
N LEU A 69 -6.31 -24.47 1.28
CA LEU A 69 -6.56 -23.70 2.50
C LEU A 69 -7.45 -24.48 3.48
N TRP A 70 -8.51 -25.12 2.97
CA TRP A 70 -9.39 -25.95 3.78
C TRP A 70 -8.67 -27.15 4.38
N ALA A 71 -7.91 -27.91 3.59
CA ALA A 71 -7.14 -29.06 4.09
C ALA A 71 -6.11 -28.66 5.15
N LEU A 72 -5.54 -27.44 5.06
CA LEU A 72 -4.62 -26.91 6.06
C LEU A 72 -5.34 -26.36 7.32
N SER A 73 -6.65 -26.14 7.24
CA SER A 73 -7.46 -25.50 8.30
C SER A 73 -8.46 -26.44 8.96
N ILE A 74 -8.74 -27.59 8.35
CA ILE A 74 -9.65 -28.62 8.87
C ILE A 74 -9.04 -29.29 10.11
N GLY A 75 -9.89 -29.76 11.02
CA GLY A 75 -9.45 -30.31 12.31
C GLY A 75 -9.06 -29.25 13.36
N THR A 76 -9.04 -27.97 12.98
CA THR A 76 -8.86 -26.86 13.93
C THR A 76 -10.21 -26.25 14.30
N PHE A 77 -10.50 -26.14 15.61
CA PHE A 77 -11.60 -25.30 16.09
C PHE A 77 -11.17 -23.84 16.12
N TRP A 78 -11.75 -23.02 15.24
CA TRP A 78 -11.41 -21.61 15.11
C TRP A 78 -12.25 -20.75 16.06
N GLY A 79 -11.58 -19.95 16.89
CA GLY A 79 -12.27 -18.96 17.72
C GLY A 79 -12.94 -17.87 16.88
N ALA A 80 -12.28 -17.45 15.80
CA ALA A 80 -12.86 -16.61 14.77
C ALA A 80 -12.29 -16.94 13.39
N VAL A 81 -13.12 -16.86 12.36
CA VAL A 81 -12.72 -16.80 10.94
C VAL A 81 -13.13 -15.44 10.42
N VAL A 82 -12.20 -14.71 9.81
CA VAL A 82 -12.43 -13.40 9.21
C VAL A 82 -12.01 -13.50 7.76
N ASP A 83 -12.98 -13.40 6.84
CA ASP A 83 -12.79 -13.66 5.43
C ASP A 83 -13.15 -12.43 4.59
N LEU A 84 -12.10 -11.73 4.16
CA LEU A 84 -12.18 -10.55 3.30
C LEU A 84 -12.26 -10.91 1.80
N ARG A 85 -12.13 -12.19 1.48
CA ARG A 85 -12.16 -12.74 0.11
C ARG A 85 -13.50 -13.38 -0.23
N ARG A 86 -14.38 -13.55 0.76
CA ARG A 86 -15.63 -14.31 0.64
C ARG A 86 -15.36 -15.70 0.04
N SER A 87 -14.32 -16.35 0.55
CA SER A 87 -13.93 -17.69 0.11
C SER A 87 -15.05 -18.70 0.40
N PRO A 88 -15.21 -19.74 -0.43
CA PRO A 88 -16.18 -20.81 -0.16
C PRO A 88 -15.85 -21.59 1.11
N MET A 89 -14.57 -21.60 1.53
CA MET A 89 -14.12 -22.41 2.66
C MET A 89 -14.54 -21.84 4.01
N SER A 90 -14.76 -20.52 4.12
CA SER A 90 -15.24 -19.93 5.37
C SER A 90 -16.62 -20.47 5.79
N TYR A 91 -17.41 -21.07 4.90
CA TYR A 91 -18.73 -21.65 5.23
C TYR A 91 -18.66 -23.01 5.92
N VAL A 92 -17.58 -23.76 5.72
CA VAL A 92 -17.47 -25.16 6.16
C VAL A 92 -16.47 -25.38 7.30
N LEU A 93 -15.73 -24.32 7.68
CA LEU A 93 -14.80 -24.39 8.81
C LEU A 93 -15.55 -24.31 10.14
N MET A 94 -15.19 -25.19 11.06
CA MET A 94 -15.73 -25.20 12.41
C MET A 94 -15.23 -23.98 13.19
N THR A 95 -16.13 -23.05 13.49
CA THR A 95 -15.78 -21.80 14.16
C THR A 95 -16.86 -21.27 15.10
N ARG A 96 -16.44 -20.55 16.15
CA ARG A 96 -17.36 -19.85 17.06
C ARG A 96 -17.88 -18.53 16.48
N LYS A 97 -17.07 -17.81 15.71
CA LYS A 97 -17.45 -16.54 15.07
C LYS A 97 -16.96 -16.52 13.62
N ASN A 98 -17.84 -16.16 12.70
CA ASN A 98 -17.54 -16.17 11.28
C ASN A 98 -17.91 -14.82 10.66
N TYR A 99 -16.89 -14.02 10.36
CA TYR A 99 -17.03 -12.69 9.78
C TYR A 99 -16.65 -12.77 8.31
N ARG A 100 -17.55 -12.34 7.42
CA ARG A 100 -17.36 -12.42 5.97
C ARG A 100 -17.68 -11.09 5.34
N LEU A 101 -16.81 -10.63 4.45
CA LEU A 101 -17.02 -9.37 3.75
C LEU A 101 -18.29 -9.44 2.89
N GLY A 102 -19.11 -8.39 3.00
CA GLY A 102 -20.31 -8.21 2.20
C GLY A 102 -20.00 -7.92 0.73
N ARG A 103 -21.04 -7.62 -0.06
CA ARG A 103 -20.82 -7.06 -1.40
C ARG A 103 -20.29 -5.63 -1.27
N GLY A 104 -19.34 -5.27 -2.13
CA GLY A 104 -18.82 -3.91 -2.17
C GLY A 104 -19.90 -2.89 -2.52
N LYS A 105 -19.79 -1.70 -1.94
CA LYS A 105 -20.70 -0.58 -2.16
C LYS A 105 -20.01 0.46 -3.06
N PRO A 106 -20.64 0.87 -4.19
CA PRO A 106 -20.13 1.96 -5.02
C PRO A 106 -19.95 3.24 -4.19
N GLY A 107 -18.95 4.05 -4.52
CA GLY A 107 -18.67 5.31 -3.82
C GLY A 107 -18.16 5.19 -2.37
N VAL A 108 -17.94 3.98 -1.83
CA VAL A 108 -17.42 3.80 -0.47
C VAL A 108 -15.94 3.46 -0.48
N HIS A 109 -15.15 4.12 0.37
CA HIS A 109 -13.71 3.84 0.49
C HIS A 109 -13.42 2.37 0.84
N ARG A 110 -12.38 1.80 0.25
CA ARG A 110 -12.06 0.37 0.40
C ARG A 110 -11.83 -0.02 1.86
N ILE A 111 -11.18 0.84 2.64
CA ILE A 111 -10.95 0.58 4.07
C ILE A 111 -12.26 0.46 4.86
N ARG A 112 -13.27 1.30 4.54
CA ARG A 112 -14.58 1.28 5.21
C ARG A 112 -15.34 0.01 4.86
N GLN A 113 -15.26 -0.42 3.60
CA GLN A 113 -15.82 -1.71 3.18
C GLN A 113 -15.15 -2.87 3.94
N LEU A 114 -13.81 -2.87 4.05
CA LEU A 114 -13.09 -3.91 4.80
C LEU A 114 -13.46 -3.91 6.29
N ALA A 115 -13.59 -2.73 6.89
CA ALA A 115 -13.98 -2.56 8.29
C ALA A 115 -15.43 -2.97 8.57
N GLU A 116 -16.32 -2.92 7.58
CA GLU A 116 -17.71 -3.40 7.68
C GLU A 116 -17.80 -4.88 8.11
N VAL A 117 -16.78 -5.69 7.80
CA VAL A 117 -16.74 -7.11 8.21
C VAL A 117 -16.84 -7.31 9.73
N LEU A 118 -16.42 -6.31 10.51
CA LEU A 118 -16.53 -6.26 11.97
C LEU A 118 -17.54 -5.22 12.47
N GLY A 119 -18.33 -4.61 11.57
CA GLY A 119 -19.26 -3.53 11.91
C GLY A 119 -18.59 -2.19 12.22
N LEU A 120 -17.40 -1.93 11.67
CA LEU A 120 -16.58 -0.74 11.95
C LEU A 120 -16.51 0.25 10.78
N ALA A 121 -17.51 0.25 9.89
CA ALA A 121 -17.46 1.06 8.67
C ALA A 121 -17.45 2.58 8.92
N ASP A 122 -18.10 3.04 9.99
CA ASP A 122 -18.20 4.47 10.33
C ASP A 122 -16.90 5.01 10.92
N ASN A 123 -16.20 4.19 11.71
CA ASN A 123 -14.90 4.50 12.29
C ASN A 123 -13.90 3.36 11.99
N PRO A 124 -13.41 3.26 10.74
CA PRO A 124 -12.52 2.17 10.34
C PRO A 124 -11.18 2.31 11.06
N PRO A 125 -10.62 1.21 11.61
CA PRO A 125 -9.29 1.26 12.20
C PRO A 125 -8.24 1.57 11.12
N ALA A 126 -7.35 2.52 11.43
CA ALA A 126 -6.25 2.87 10.54
C ALA A 126 -5.34 1.66 10.25
N PRO A 127 -4.75 1.56 9.04
CA PRO A 127 -3.78 0.52 8.75
C PRO A 127 -2.60 0.57 9.72
N LYS A 128 -2.19 -0.59 10.24
CA LYS A 128 -1.07 -0.69 11.16
C LYS A 128 -0.02 -1.64 10.61
N LEU A 129 1.24 -1.22 10.67
CA LEU A 129 2.38 -2.05 10.34
C LEU A 129 3.10 -2.46 11.62
N TRP A 130 3.48 -3.73 11.70
CA TRP A 130 4.35 -4.24 12.76
C TRP A 130 5.73 -4.43 12.16
N LEU A 131 6.74 -3.82 12.78
CA LEU A 131 8.12 -3.87 12.31
C LEU A 131 8.98 -4.49 13.40
N SER A 132 9.78 -5.49 13.03
CA SER A 132 10.79 -6.07 13.91
C SER A 132 11.93 -5.08 14.14
N ASP A 133 12.68 -5.23 15.23
CA ASP A 133 13.84 -4.36 15.48
C ASP A 133 14.93 -4.57 14.43
N ALA A 134 15.12 -5.79 13.92
CA ALA A 134 16.02 -6.06 12.80
C ALA A 134 15.63 -5.27 11.54
N THR A 135 14.34 -5.19 11.23
CA THR A 135 13.83 -4.41 10.09
C THR A 135 14.06 -2.90 10.29
N LYS A 136 13.90 -2.40 11.52
CA LYS A 136 14.18 -0.99 11.84
C LYS A 136 15.67 -0.66 11.75
N THR A 137 16.54 -1.55 12.23
CA THR A 137 17.99 -1.40 12.13
C THR A 137 18.44 -1.36 10.67
N LEU A 138 17.97 -2.30 9.85
CA LEU A 138 18.25 -2.31 8.40
C LEU A 138 17.83 -0.99 7.74
N ALA A 139 16.63 -0.49 8.05
CA ALA A 139 16.16 0.77 7.52
C ALA A 139 17.05 1.96 7.93
N ALA A 140 17.59 1.95 9.16
CA ALA A 140 18.52 2.97 9.62
C ALA A 140 19.88 2.92 8.91
N GLU A 141 20.34 1.73 8.52
CA GLU A 141 21.56 1.56 7.71
C GLU A 141 21.36 2.03 6.27
N LEU A 142 20.22 1.68 5.67
CA LEU A 142 19.90 2.02 4.28
C LEU A 142 19.55 3.51 4.08
N ILE A 143 18.91 4.11 5.08
CA ILE A 143 18.53 5.52 5.10
C ILE A 143 19.07 6.15 6.39
N PRO A 144 20.38 6.47 6.48
CA PRO A 144 20.95 7.05 7.69
C PRO A 144 20.37 8.44 7.98
N ASP A 145 20.45 8.87 9.24
CA ASP A 145 20.09 10.22 9.64
C ASP A 145 20.90 11.26 8.85
N GLY A 146 20.31 12.42 8.58
CA GLY A 146 20.93 13.45 7.75
C GLY A 146 19.89 14.34 7.06
N PRO A 147 20.18 14.82 5.83
CA PRO A 147 19.23 15.61 5.05
C PRO A 147 17.89 14.88 4.88
N PRO A 148 16.79 15.64 4.71
CA PRO A 148 15.47 15.06 4.50
C PRO A 148 15.47 14.13 3.29
N VAL A 149 14.56 13.15 3.29
CA VAL A 149 14.45 12.12 2.27
C VAL A 149 13.06 12.17 1.67
N LEU A 150 13.02 12.39 0.35
CA LEU A 150 11.83 12.26 -0.49
C LEU A 150 11.74 10.82 -1.01
N ALA A 151 10.69 10.10 -0.62
CA ALA A 151 10.41 8.77 -1.14
C ALA A 151 9.61 8.85 -2.44
N ILE A 152 10.05 8.13 -3.46
CA ILE A 152 9.37 8.07 -4.76
C ILE A 152 8.93 6.63 -5.04
N GLY A 153 7.64 6.48 -5.34
CA GLY A 153 7.04 5.27 -5.88
C GLY A 153 6.65 5.47 -7.35
N PRO A 154 7.60 5.36 -8.29
CA PRO A 154 7.41 5.80 -9.67
C PRO A 154 6.63 4.80 -10.53
N THR A 155 6.26 3.64 -9.99
CA THR A 155 5.68 2.52 -10.73
C THR A 155 4.27 2.18 -10.21
N ALA A 156 3.50 1.46 -11.02
CA ALA A 156 2.18 0.94 -10.66
C ALA A 156 2.00 -0.46 -11.24
N ASN A 157 0.95 -1.16 -10.79
CA ASN A 157 0.64 -2.51 -11.27
C ASN A 157 0.18 -2.57 -12.74
N TRP A 158 0.04 -1.42 -13.39
CA TRP A 158 -0.29 -1.30 -14.80
C TRP A 158 0.19 0.04 -15.36
N ARG A 159 0.84 -0.03 -16.52
CA ARG A 159 1.36 1.10 -17.30
C ARG A 159 0.40 2.29 -17.43
N ALA A 160 -0.91 2.07 -17.63
CA ALA A 160 -1.88 3.14 -17.76
C ALA A 160 -1.94 4.07 -16.52
N LYS A 161 -1.57 3.56 -15.34
CA LYS A 161 -1.55 4.31 -14.06
C LYS A 161 -0.20 4.95 -13.75
N THR A 162 0.81 4.76 -14.59
CA THR A 162 2.18 5.18 -14.29
C THR A 162 2.42 6.58 -14.84
N TRP A 163 2.68 7.55 -13.98
CA TRP A 163 3.14 8.87 -14.40
C TRP A 163 4.55 8.80 -15.00
N ARG A 164 4.84 9.66 -15.98
CA ARG A 164 6.07 9.58 -16.77
C ARG A 164 7.31 9.75 -15.90
N ALA A 165 8.38 9.02 -16.21
CA ALA A 165 9.63 9.06 -15.44
C ALA A 165 10.25 10.46 -15.46
N GLU A 166 10.17 11.14 -16.60
CA GLU A 166 10.65 12.51 -16.80
C GLU A 166 9.90 13.52 -15.91
N HIS A 167 8.60 13.28 -15.69
CA HIS A 167 7.81 14.10 -14.78
C HIS A 167 8.23 13.89 -13.33
N PHE A 168 8.55 12.65 -12.92
CA PHE A 168 9.16 12.39 -11.62
C PHE A 168 10.56 13.03 -11.50
N SER A 169 11.37 13.01 -12.55
CA SER A 169 12.70 13.64 -12.55
C SER A 169 12.59 15.15 -12.31
N GLU A 170 11.68 15.82 -12.99
CA GLU A 170 11.45 17.25 -12.79
C GLU A 170 10.84 17.53 -11.41
N LEU A 171 9.82 16.78 -11.00
CA LEU A 171 9.18 16.98 -9.70
C LEU A 171 10.17 16.81 -8.53
N THR A 172 11.03 15.79 -8.57
CA THR A 172 12.04 15.58 -7.52
C THR A 172 12.98 16.78 -7.42
N LYS A 173 13.48 17.32 -8.54
CA LYS A 173 14.32 18.54 -8.58
C LYS A 173 13.61 19.74 -7.95
N ARG A 174 12.32 19.94 -8.22
CA ARG A 174 11.55 21.06 -7.65
C ARG A 174 11.32 20.91 -6.15
N LEU A 175 10.97 19.70 -5.70
CA LEU A 175 10.67 19.45 -4.29
C LEU A 175 11.93 19.44 -3.41
N THR A 176 13.10 19.08 -3.96
CA THR A 176 14.39 19.09 -3.22
C THR A 176 15.29 20.30 -3.53
N GLY A 177 14.90 21.16 -4.46
CA GLY A 177 15.58 22.43 -4.76
C GLY A 177 15.50 23.44 -3.61
N ALA A 178 16.19 24.58 -3.74
CA ALA A 178 16.31 25.59 -2.69
C ALA A 178 14.96 26.11 -2.17
N ASP A 179 13.98 26.29 -3.07
CA ASP A 179 12.62 26.74 -2.76
C ASP A 179 11.62 25.57 -2.62
N GLY A 180 12.12 24.34 -2.60
CA GLY A 180 11.34 23.12 -2.44
C GLY A 180 10.84 22.90 -1.02
N ILE A 181 9.99 21.89 -0.84
CA ILE A 181 9.52 21.48 0.50
C ILE A 181 10.59 20.73 1.30
N LEU A 182 11.62 20.19 0.64
CA LEU A 182 12.71 19.42 1.25
C LEU A 182 14.08 19.90 0.69
N PRO A 183 14.48 21.17 0.92
CA PRO A 183 15.67 21.74 0.29
C PRO A 183 16.93 20.94 0.63
N GLY A 184 17.70 20.57 -0.40
CA GLY A 184 18.89 19.72 -0.29
C GLY A 184 18.59 18.26 0.09
N GLY A 185 17.34 17.82 -0.06
CA GLY A 185 16.91 16.48 0.30
C GLY A 185 17.47 15.38 -0.60
N ARG A 186 17.67 14.20 -0.02
CA ARG A 186 17.98 12.95 -0.73
C ARG A 186 16.71 12.36 -1.31
N ILE A 187 16.85 11.53 -2.35
CA ILE A 187 15.73 10.90 -3.05
C ILE A 187 15.86 9.38 -2.93
N ALA A 188 14.89 8.76 -2.25
CA ALA A 188 14.81 7.32 -2.10
C ALA A 188 13.85 6.72 -3.13
N LEU A 189 14.37 5.85 -4.00
CA LEU A 189 13.60 5.19 -5.06
C LEU A 189 13.17 3.80 -4.61
N PHE A 190 11.87 3.54 -4.66
CA PHE A 190 11.27 2.26 -4.28
C PHE A 190 10.60 1.62 -5.50
N GLY A 191 10.64 0.30 -5.56
CA GLY A 191 10.04 -0.47 -6.66
C GLY A 191 10.50 -1.91 -6.63
N ARG A 192 9.90 -2.74 -7.48
CA ARG A 192 10.34 -4.13 -7.69
C ARG A 192 11.44 -4.18 -8.74
N ASP A 193 12.23 -5.24 -8.72
CA ASP A 193 13.34 -5.41 -9.66
C ASP A 193 12.87 -5.42 -11.13
N ASP A 194 11.73 -6.06 -11.41
CA ASP A 194 11.10 -6.11 -12.74
C ASP A 194 10.63 -4.73 -13.25
N GLU A 195 10.57 -3.73 -12.37
CA GLU A 195 10.14 -2.37 -12.71
C GLU A 195 11.31 -1.44 -13.04
N ARG A 196 12.55 -1.81 -12.68
CA ARG A 196 13.76 -1.01 -12.88
C ARG A 196 13.92 -0.50 -14.32
N PRO A 197 13.73 -1.31 -15.38
CA PRO A 197 13.90 -0.83 -16.76
C PRO A 197 13.00 0.35 -17.10
N SER A 198 11.79 0.40 -16.52
CA SER A 198 10.80 1.45 -16.82
C SER A 198 11.12 2.81 -16.19
N VAL A 199 12.05 2.86 -15.23
CA VAL A 199 12.40 4.06 -14.46
C VAL A 199 13.89 4.36 -14.50
N MET A 200 14.62 3.77 -15.45
CA MET A 200 16.07 3.94 -15.57
C MET A 200 16.46 5.41 -15.83
N GLY A 201 15.71 6.12 -16.68
CA GLY A 201 15.94 7.56 -16.90
C GLY A 201 15.81 8.38 -15.62
N LEU A 202 14.79 8.09 -14.79
CA LEU A 202 14.65 8.72 -13.47
C LEU A 202 15.82 8.38 -12.54
N ILE A 203 16.26 7.12 -12.52
CA ILE A 203 17.41 6.71 -11.70
C ILE A 203 18.65 7.53 -12.11
N GLU A 204 18.93 7.62 -13.42
CA GLU A 204 20.11 8.28 -13.97
C GLU A 204 20.09 9.81 -13.82
N ASP A 205 18.90 10.42 -13.85
CA ASP A 205 18.70 11.86 -13.66
C ASP A 205 18.99 12.35 -12.22
N ILE A 206 18.95 11.45 -11.23
CA ILE A 206 19.19 11.80 -9.83
C ILE A 206 20.70 11.70 -9.51
N PRO A 207 21.32 12.78 -9.00
CA PRO A 207 22.74 12.77 -8.62
C PRO A 207 23.07 11.65 -7.63
N THR A 208 24.19 10.95 -7.86
CA THR A 208 24.59 9.76 -7.07
C THR A 208 24.70 10.05 -5.57
N ASP A 209 25.14 11.24 -5.19
CA ASP A 209 25.28 11.69 -3.80
C ASP A 209 23.93 12.02 -3.12
N GLN A 210 22.88 12.24 -3.91
CA GLN A 210 21.51 12.45 -3.42
C GLN A 210 20.64 11.19 -3.53
N ARG A 211 21.06 10.18 -4.28
CA ARG A 211 20.26 9.01 -4.64
C ARG A 211 20.38 7.87 -3.62
N ILE A 212 19.24 7.38 -3.15
CA ILE A 212 19.11 6.14 -2.37
C ILE A 212 18.31 5.13 -3.21
N ASP A 213 19.00 4.24 -3.91
CA ASP A 213 18.36 3.23 -4.77
C ASP A 213 17.99 1.96 -3.97
N LEU A 214 16.69 1.77 -3.76
CA LEU A 214 16.13 0.62 -3.04
C LEU A 214 15.30 -0.31 -3.95
N ILE A 215 15.29 -0.05 -5.27
CA ILE A 215 14.49 -0.83 -6.22
C ILE A 215 15.01 -2.26 -6.29
N GLY A 216 14.13 -3.23 -6.02
CA GLY A 216 14.43 -4.65 -6.04
C GLY A 216 15.22 -5.17 -4.83
N ARG A 217 15.45 -4.32 -3.80
CA ARG A 217 16.34 -4.65 -2.67
C ARG A 217 15.62 -4.97 -1.37
N LEU A 218 14.31 -4.78 -1.31
CA LEU A 218 13.53 -4.82 -0.07
C LEU A 218 12.31 -5.73 -0.19
N ASP A 219 11.99 -6.43 0.90
CA ASP A 219 10.63 -6.93 1.13
C ASP A 219 9.69 -5.79 1.58
N LEU A 220 8.40 -6.11 1.77
CA LEU A 220 7.40 -5.10 2.11
C LEU A 220 7.56 -4.50 3.52
N LEU A 221 8.02 -5.27 4.52
CA LEU A 221 8.24 -4.71 5.86
C LEU A 221 9.52 -3.87 5.89
N GLN A 222 10.56 -4.27 5.16
CA GLN A 222 11.78 -3.48 4.98
C GLN A 222 11.47 -2.18 4.24
N ALA A 223 10.67 -2.23 3.17
CA ALA A 223 10.19 -1.04 2.48
C ALA A 223 9.38 -0.12 3.40
N ALA A 224 8.46 -0.67 4.20
CA ALA A 224 7.72 0.09 5.20
C ALA A 224 8.62 0.78 6.24
N ALA A 225 9.63 0.07 6.75
CA ALA A 225 10.57 0.64 7.71
C ALA A 225 11.43 1.75 7.09
N CYS A 226 11.88 1.58 5.84
CA CYS A 226 12.58 2.62 5.09
C CYS A 226 11.68 3.83 4.83
N LEU A 227 10.42 3.61 4.41
CA LEU A 227 9.44 4.68 4.23
C LEU A 227 9.22 5.47 5.53
N GLY A 228 9.16 4.79 6.69
CA GLY A 228 9.05 5.46 7.99
C GLY A 228 10.21 6.38 8.36
N ARG A 229 11.31 6.37 7.61
CA ARG A 229 12.47 7.27 7.78
C ARG A 229 12.47 8.44 6.79
N CYS A 230 11.56 8.44 5.83
CA CYS A 230 11.39 9.51 4.85
C CYS A 230 10.47 10.63 5.39
N GLN A 231 10.66 11.85 4.89
CA GLN A 231 9.89 13.02 5.33
C GLN A 231 8.66 13.26 4.46
N PHE A 232 8.66 12.74 3.24
CA PHE A 232 7.54 12.87 2.30
C PHE A 232 7.55 11.73 1.28
N TYR A 233 6.39 11.33 0.79
CA TYR A 233 6.22 10.37 -0.31
C TYR A 233 5.42 10.96 -1.46
N VAL A 234 5.87 10.70 -2.68
CA VAL A 234 5.08 10.89 -3.91
C VAL A 234 5.11 9.63 -4.76
N GLY A 235 3.96 9.19 -5.27
CA GLY A 235 3.92 8.05 -6.17
C GLY A 235 2.54 7.78 -6.76
N ASN A 236 2.49 6.86 -7.73
CA ASN A 236 1.25 6.46 -8.37
C ASN A 236 0.32 5.71 -7.41
N ASP A 237 -0.98 5.62 -7.75
CA ASP A 237 -1.96 4.71 -7.15
C ASP A 237 -1.46 3.25 -7.20
N SER A 238 -0.81 2.83 -6.10
CA SER A 238 -0.06 1.58 -6.01
C SER A 238 -0.08 1.01 -4.58
N GLY A 239 0.33 -0.25 -4.43
CA GLY A 239 0.51 -0.85 -3.11
C GLY A 239 1.54 -0.09 -2.25
N LEU A 240 2.56 0.49 -2.88
CA LEU A 240 3.60 1.25 -2.21
C LEU A 240 3.08 2.57 -1.64
N MET A 241 2.17 3.25 -2.35
CA MET A 241 1.49 4.44 -1.83
C MET A 241 0.71 4.13 -0.55
N HIS A 242 -0.05 3.03 -0.53
CA HIS A 242 -0.73 2.59 0.68
C HIS A 242 0.25 2.22 1.80
N LEU A 243 1.42 1.66 1.46
CA LEU A 243 2.46 1.32 2.42
C LEU A 243 3.07 2.57 3.06
N ALA A 244 3.34 3.61 2.27
CA ALA A 244 3.83 4.91 2.74
C ALA A 244 2.83 5.57 3.70
N ALA A 245 1.55 5.58 3.31
CA ALA A 245 0.47 6.10 4.17
C ALA A 245 0.37 5.33 5.49
N ALA A 246 0.46 3.99 5.43
CA ALA A 246 0.43 3.13 6.62
C ALA A 246 1.69 3.25 7.50
N ALA A 247 2.84 3.60 6.92
CA ALA A 247 4.07 3.96 7.65
C ALA A 247 3.96 5.31 8.37
N GLY A 248 2.90 6.10 8.09
CA GLY A 248 2.58 7.33 8.80
C GLY A 248 3.33 8.56 8.30
N ILE A 249 3.88 8.52 7.08
CA ILE A 249 4.55 9.66 6.46
C ILE A 249 3.58 10.45 5.57
N PRO A 250 3.81 11.77 5.36
CA PRO A 250 3.07 12.55 4.39
C PRO A 250 3.08 11.87 3.02
N THR A 251 1.92 11.55 2.48
CA THR A 251 1.79 10.72 1.27
C THR A 251 0.93 11.42 0.22
N LEU A 252 1.53 11.80 -0.90
CA LEU A 252 0.83 12.30 -2.08
C LEU A 252 0.65 11.17 -3.10
N GLY A 253 -0.60 10.79 -3.34
CA GLY A 253 -0.97 9.83 -4.39
C GLY A 253 -1.29 10.51 -5.72
N LEU A 254 -0.71 10.01 -6.81
CA LEU A 254 -1.01 10.46 -8.17
C LEU A 254 -2.02 9.51 -8.82
N PHE A 255 -3.16 10.07 -9.25
CA PHE A 255 -4.31 9.32 -9.77
C PHE A 255 -4.67 9.70 -11.20
N GLY A 256 -5.22 8.75 -11.95
CA GLY A 256 -5.80 8.98 -13.27
C GLY A 256 -6.87 7.95 -13.57
N PRO A 257 -6.54 6.79 -14.18
CA PRO A 257 -7.49 5.74 -14.52
C PRO A 257 -7.86 4.88 -13.30
N SER A 258 -8.09 5.50 -12.13
CA SER A 258 -8.56 4.83 -10.93
C SER A 258 -9.44 5.70 -10.04
N PRO A 259 -10.52 5.14 -9.49
CA PRO A 259 -11.46 5.89 -8.66
C PRO A 259 -10.83 6.20 -7.30
N LYS A 260 -10.38 7.44 -7.12
CA LYS A 260 -9.78 7.92 -5.86
C LYS A 260 -10.69 7.76 -4.64
N VAL A 261 -12.01 7.82 -4.83
CA VAL A 261 -12.99 7.55 -3.76
C VAL A 261 -12.82 6.16 -3.12
N HIS A 262 -12.28 5.20 -3.87
CA HIS A 262 -12.07 3.84 -3.37
C HIS A 262 -10.68 3.60 -2.80
N TYR A 263 -9.66 4.26 -3.36
CA TYR A 263 -8.26 3.90 -3.15
C TYR A 263 -7.37 5.06 -2.73
N ALA A 264 -7.92 6.21 -2.34
CA ALA A 264 -7.13 7.28 -1.76
C ALA A 264 -6.26 6.75 -0.59
N PRO A 265 -5.01 7.23 -0.44
CA PRO A 265 -4.16 6.84 0.66
C PRO A 265 -4.83 7.16 2.01
N TRP A 266 -4.72 6.21 2.95
CA TRP A 266 -5.30 6.33 4.29
C TRP A 266 -4.20 6.28 5.34
N SER A 267 -4.10 7.35 6.12
CA SER A 267 -3.02 7.53 7.11
C SER A 267 -3.03 6.44 8.18
N GLY A 268 -1.85 5.89 8.48
CA GLY A 268 -1.62 5.00 9.62
C GLY A 268 -1.62 5.71 10.98
N LYS A 269 -1.55 7.05 11.01
CA LYS A 269 -1.55 7.87 12.24
C LYS A 269 -2.95 8.17 12.79
N GLY A 270 -4.02 7.76 12.10
CA GLY A 270 -5.40 8.12 12.43
C GLY A 270 -5.89 9.34 11.64
N GLY A 271 -7.22 9.49 11.58
CA GLY A 271 -7.91 10.53 10.80
C GLY A 271 -7.96 10.23 9.30
N GLU A 272 -9.11 10.46 8.66
CA GLU A 272 -9.28 10.26 7.23
C GLU A 272 -8.54 11.35 6.46
N GLY A 273 -7.43 10.99 5.83
CA GLY A 273 -6.67 11.89 4.95
C GLY A 273 -5.78 12.91 5.67
N ASP A 274 -5.63 12.85 6.99
CA ASP A 274 -4.87 13.85 7.77
C ASP A 274 -3.43 14.04 7.24
N HIS A 275 -2.77 12.95 6.87
CA HIS A 275 -1.39 12.95 6.35
C HIS A 275 -1.30 12.56 4.88
N CYS A 276 -2.42 12.58 4.17
CA CYS A 276 -2.49 12.09 2.81
C CYS A 276 -3.19 13.09 1.90
N ALA A 277 -2.78 13.12 0.64
CA ALA A 277 -3.45 13.91 -0.39
C ALA A 277 -3.46 13.13 -1.71
N VAL A 278 -4.34 13.55 -2.60
CA VAL A 278 -4.44 13.01 -3.96
C VAL A 278 -4.44 14.18 -4.94
N VAL A 279 -3.61 14.08 -5.97
CA VAL A 279 -3.75 14.88 -7.19
C VAL A 279 -4.16 13.93 -8.31
N SER A 280 -5.06 14.40 -9.18
CA SER A 280 -5.57 13.59 -10.28
C SER A 280 -5.34 14.27 -11.62
N THR A 281 -5.35 13.46 -12.67
CA THR A 281 -5.48 13.92 -14.06
C THR A 281 -6.59 14.95 -14.20
N SER A 282 -6.39 15.91 -15.10
CA SER A 282 -7.44 16.88 -15.45
C SER A 282 -8.63 16.23 -16.16
N ILE A 283 -8.40 15.08 -16.82
CA ILE A 283 -9.45 14.23 -17.37
C ILE A 283 -10.01 13.33 -16.26
N PRO A 284 -11.33 13.33 -15.99
CA PRO A 284 -11.96 12.47 -15.00
C PRO A 284 -11.82 10.98 -15.29
N TYR A 285 -11.86 10.14 -14.25
CA TYR A 285 -11.76 8.68 -14.35
C TYR A 285 -12.80 8.08 -15.32
N GLU A 286 -14.01 8.64 -15.34
CA GLU A 286 -15.15 8.19 -16.15
C GLU A 286 -14.92 8.44 -17.66
N GLU A 287 -14.04 9.37 -18.02
CA GLU A 287 -13.80 9.83 -19.40
C GLU A 287 -12.40 9.50 -19.91
N ILE A 288 -11.49 9.04 -19.03
CA ILE A 288 -10.07 8.89 -19.36
C ILE A 288 -9.75 7.68 -20.25
N PHE A 289 -10.69 6.75 -20.41
CA PHE A 289 -10.48 5.54 -21.18
C PHE A 289 -10.89 5.76 -22.65
N PRO A 290 -9.96 5.69 -23.61
CA PRO A 290 -10.31 5.75 -25.02
C PRO A 290 -11.04 4.48 -25.47
N GLU A 291 -11.81 4.55 -26.56
CA GLU A 291 -12.63 3.43 -27.06
C GLU A 291 -11.80 2.16 -27.38
N ASN A 292 -10.56 2.33 -27.85
CA ASN A 292 -9.65 1.24 -28.25
C ASN A 292 -8.64 0.86 -27.15
N PHE A 293 -8.96 1.16 -25.89
CA PHE A 293 -8.08 0.93 -24.77
C PHE A 293 -7.82 -0.55 -24.49
N ASP A 294 -6.55 -0.89 -24.30
CA ASP A 294 -6.09 -2.25 -24.02
C ASP A 294 -5.25 -2.29 -22.75
N HIS A 295 -5.60 -3.21 -21.85
CA HIS A 295 -5.00 -3.33 -20.53
C HIS A 295 -3.52 -3.73 -20.53
N ILE A 296 -2.98 -4.16 -21.66
CA ILE A 296 -1.62 -4.68 -21.78
C ILE A 296 -0.76 -3.71 -22.59
N ASN A 297 -1.31 -3.20 -23.70
CA ASN A 297 -0.55 -2.51 -24.74
C ASN A 297 -0.71 -0.99 -24.73
N SER A 298 -1.79 -0.46 -24.15
CA SER A 298 -1.98 1.00 -24.09
C SER A 298 -0.90 1.67 -23.25
N ASP A 299 -0.51 2.88 -23.67
CA ASP A 299 0.43 3.72 -22.93
C ASP A 299 -0.22 4.29 -21.66
N THR A 300 0.53 5.12 -20.93
CA THR A 300 0.03 5.83 -19.76
C THR A 300 -1.20 6.68 -20.08
N LEU A 301 -2.14 6.74 -19.14
CA LEU A 301 -3.27 7.66 -19.16
C LEU A 301 -3.06 8.83 -18.19
N MET A 302 -1.86 8.99 -17.65
CA MET A 302 -1.53 9.99 -16.63
C MET A 302 -1.05 11.32 -17.23
N ASP A 303 -0.99 11.46 -18.55
CA ASP A 303 -0.35 12.61 -19.23
C ASP A 303 -1.03 13.95 -18.97
N SER A 304 -2.32 13.94 -18.64
CA SER A 304 -3.07 15.16 -18.33
C SER A 304 -2.89 15.63 -16.87
N LEU A 305 -2.12 14.89 -16.06
CA LEU A 305 -1.64 15.32 -14.75
C LEU A 305 -0.31 16.07 -14.91
N SER A 306 -0.35 17.39 -14.74
CA SER A 306 0.83 18.25 -14.90
C SER A 306 1.78 18.17 -13.69
N ILE A 307 3.05 18.51 -13.94
CA ILE A 307 4.07 18.62 -12.89
C ILE A 307 3.69 19.72 -11.89
N ASP A 308 3.17 20.84 -12.36
CA ASP A 308 2.73 21.96 -11.51
C ASP A 308 1.60 21.54 -10.57
N ALA A 309 0.64 20.74 -11.04
CA ALA A 309 -0.44 20.23 -10.20
C ALA A 309 0.10 19.27 -9.12
N ALA A 310 1.04 18.40 -9.47
CA ALA A 310 1.69 17.51 -8.52
C ALA A 310 2.54 18.27 -7.48
N GLU A 311 3.30 19.28 -7.92
CA GLU A 311 4.09 20.15 -7.06
C GLU A 311 3.20 20.94 -6.09
N GLN A 312 2.14 21.57 -6.60
CA GLN A 312 1.20 22.30 -5.75
C GLN A 312 0.55 21.37 -4.72
N GLY A 313 0.10 20.19 -5.12
CA GLY A 313 -0.46 19.21 -4.19
C GLY A 313 0.54 18.74 -3.14
N ALA A 314 1.83 18.65 -3.49
CA ALA A 314 2.89 18.34 -2.52
C ALA A 314 3.08 19.49 -1.52
N ARG A 315 3.13 20.74 -2.01
CA ARG A 315 3.25 21.94 -1.18
C ARG A 315 2.06 22.12 -0.24
N ASP A 316 0.84 21.94 -0.73
CA ASP A 316 -0.38 22.03 0.07
C ASP A 316 -0.41 20.99 1.19
N LEU A 317 -0.06 19.72 0.88
CA LEU A 317 0.03 18.66 1.88
C LEU A 317 1.14 18.97 2.90
N PHE A 318 2.30 19.45 2.46
CA PHE A 318 3.41 19.79 3.34
C PHE A 318 3.06 20.95 4.28
N GLN A 319 2.46 22.02 3.77
CA GLN A 319 2.01 23.18 4.55
C GLN A 319 0.93 22.81 5.57
N ARG A 320 -0.02 21.95 5.19
CA ARG A 320 -1.06 21.45 6.11
C ARG A 320 -0.49 20.72 7.32
N LEU A 321 0.69 20.11 7.18
CA LEU A 321 1.35 19.33 8.22
C LEU A 321 2.47 20.10 8.93
N ALA A 322 2.76 21.34 8.50
CA ALA A 322 3.70 22.20 9.19
C ALA A 322 3.14 22.55 10.59
N PRO A 323 3.98 22.48 11.64
CA PRO A 323 3.56 22.77 13.01
C PRO A 323 3.15 24.22 13.25
#